data_AF-A0A2K8P7W4-F1
#
_entry.id   AF-A0A2K8P7W4-F1
#
_cell.length_a   1.000
_cell.length_b   1.000
_cell.length_c   1.000
_cell.angle_alpha   90.00
_cell.angle_beta   90.00
_cell.angle_gamma   90.00
#
_symmetry.space_group_name_H-M   'P 1'
#
loop_
_entity.id
_entity.type
_entity.pdbx_description
1 polymer ?
#
loop_
_entity_poly.entity_id
_entity_poly.type
_entity_poly.pdbx_seq_one_letter_code
_entity_poly.pdbx_strand_id
1 'polypeptide(L)'
;MPSWRTTLTRAGITTPRLRDDYTHAARRVLRREPAPYATLRLLAAPPLVPWLTAGLAFMNRVDDVAETGTPAERAAATTALAGRVEAALASGDSPDPLLRAYAHAVRTRGLPGSWVTRFLDGAATAEAAFDGFAAEEDFQAYLDAYAWPGVLVFTGLQYEGGPDPEQAAGWRRFVDAAQRVDFLADLSGDLAEGRLCIPRARLDEHGVTRADLEQARETPAVRALLDAEARRARSALAATDGILDLAEPGLRPVIAAMTELMDHQLTAVERVGTAILRRDTGYGLVAPLRTLLRARAGR
;
A
#
# COMPACT_ATOMS: atom_id res chain seq x y z
N MET A 1 8.84 0.69 24.30
CA MET A 1 9.21 0.16 22.97
C MET A 1 10.64 -0.37 23.04
N PRO A 2 10.91 -1.63 22.68
CA PRO A 2 12.27 -2.18 22.73
C PRO A 2 13.20 -1.45 21.74
N SER A 3 14.50 -1.41 22.04
CA SER A 3 15.50 -0.87 21.10
C SER A 3 15.49 -1.63 19.75
N TRP A 4 16.01 -1.03 18.68
CA TRP A 4 16.12 -1.72 17.38
C TRP A 4 16.96 -3.00 17.48
N ARG A 5 18.11 -2.95 18.16
CA ARG A 5 18.96 -4.13 18.40
C ARG A 5 18.20 -5.24 19.15
N THR A 6 17.44 -4.90 20.18
CA THR A 6 16.60 -5.86 20.91
C THR A 6 15.51 -6.44 20.01
N THR A 7 14.93 -5.62 19.13
CA THR A 7 13.90 -6.05 18.17
C THR A 7 14.46 -7.07 17.18
N LEU A 8 15.64 -6.80 16.61
CA LEU A 8 16.34 -7.75 15.73
C LEU A 8 16.65 -9.08 16.43
N THR A 9 17.16 -9.04 17.67
CA THR A 9 17.41 -10.27 18.44
C THR A 9 16.13 -11.07 18.68
N ARG A 10 15.01 -10.41 18.99
CA ARG A 10 13.71 -11.07 19.20
C ARG A 10 13.14 -11.69 17.92
N ALA A 11 13.54 -11.18 16.75
CA ALA A 11 13.23 -11.76 15.45
C ALA A 11 14.24 -12.84 15.02
N GLY A 12 15.20 -13.22 15.86
CA GLY A 12 16.25 -14.18 15.51
C GLY A 12 17.37 -13.63 14.61
N ILE A 13 17.37 -12.33 14.32
CA ILE A 13 18.37 -11.68 13.47
C ILE A 13 19.60 -11.29 14.32
N THR A 14 20.56 -12.22 14.40
CA THR A 14 21.71 -12.13 15.32
C THR A 14 23.04 -11.86 14.61
N THR A 15 23.21 -12.33 13.37
CA THR A 15 24.44 -12.15 12.58
C THR A 15 24.74 -10.67 12.30
N PRO A 16 25.98 -10.18 12.49
CA PRO A 16 26.34 -8.77 12.31
C PRO A 16 25.93 -8.20 10.94
N ARG A 17 26.30 -8.86 9.83
CA ARG A 17 25.95 -8.41 8.47
C ARG A 17 24.45 -8.25 8.26
N LEU A 18 23.65 -9.24 8.69
CA LEU A 18 22.19 -9.14 8.58
C LEU A 18 21.64 -7.99 9.41
N ARG A 19 22.15 -7.76 10.62
CA ARG A 19 21.71 -6.61 11.43
C ARG A 19 21.98 -5.28 10.72
N ASP A 20 23.11 -5.15 10.05
CA ASP A 20 23.44 -3.95 9.27
C ASP A 20 22.48 -3.79 8.08
N ASP A 21 22.18 -4.88 7.36
CA ASP A 21 21.25 -4.91 6.24
C ASP A 21 19.82 -4.48 6.65
N TYR A 22 19.28 -5.07 7.72
CA TYR A 22 17.97 -4.67 8.25
C TYR A 22 17.96 -3.24 8.82
N THR A 23 19.07 -2.80 9.41
CA THR A 23 19.19 -1.40 9.88
C THR A 23 19.23 -0.43 8.70
N HIS A 24 19.88 -0.80 7.59
CA HIS A 24 19.86 -0.02 6.35
C HIS A 24 18.43 0.14 5.84
N ALA A 25 17.68 -0.98 5.71
CA ALA A 25 16.28 -0.97 5.31
C ALA A 25 15.42 -0.09 6.24
N ALA A 26 15.55 -0.27 7.56
CA ALA A 26 14.80 0.51 8.55
C ALA A 26 15.07 2.02 8.47
N ARG A 27 16.33 2.42 8.28
CA ARG A 27 16.70 3.84 8.11
C ARG A 27 16.12 4.42 6.82
N ARG A 28 16.01 3.63 5.76
CA ARG A 28 15.39 4.06 4.51
C ARG A 28 13.89 4.34 4.73
N VAL A 29 13.17 3.38 5.31
CA VAL A 29 11.73 3.57 5.62
C VAL A 29 11.53 4.78 6.53
N LEU A 30 12.30 4.91 7.61
CA LEU A 30 12.19 6.05 8.52
C LEU A 30 12.38 7.40 7.81
N ARG A 31 13.25 7.49 6.79
CA ARG A 31 13.48 8.73 6.05
C ARG A 31 12.37 9.05 5.04
N ARG A 32 11.84 8.04 4.35
CA ARG A 32 10.79 8.24 3.33
C ARG A 32 9.41 8.34 3.96
N GLU A 33 9.12 7.47 4.92
CA GLU A 33 7.79 7.26 5.50
C GLU A 33 7.86 7.12 7.04
N PRO A 34 8.15 8.21 7.76
CA PRO A 34 8.33 8.16 9.21
C PRO A 34 7.07 7.69 9.96
N ALA A 35 5.88 8.00 9.45
CA ALA A 35 4.61 7.63 10.07
C ALA A 35 4.33 6.12 9.99
N PRO A 36 4.31 5.45 8.81
CA PRO A 36 4.23 3.99 8.72
C PRO A 36 5.28 3.26 9.54
N TYR A 37 6.55 3.73 9.52
CA TYR A 37 7.60 3.14 10.34
C TYR A 37 7.30 3.25 11.84
N ALA A 38 6.88 4.43 12.31
CA ALA A 38 6.51 4.63 13.71
C ALA A 38 5.32 3.72 14.11
N THR A 39 4.29 3.61 13.27
CA THR A 39 3.13 2.72 13.49
C THR A 39 3.59 1.29 13.70
N LEU A 40 4.42 0.74 12.81
CA LEU A 40 4.98 -0.61 12.95
C LEU A 40 5.78 -0.76 14.25
N ARG A 41 6.66 0.20 14.56
CA ARG A 41 7.52 0.17 15.76
C ARG A 41 6.73 0.23 17.06
N LEU A 42 5.59 0.90 17.09
CA LEU A 42 4.77 1.11 18.28
C LEU A 42 3.69 0.03 18.45
N LEU A 43 3.09 -0.42 17.35
CA LEU A 43 1.88 -1.25 17.35
C LEU A 43 2.09 -2.68 16.89
N ALA A 44 3.17 -3.05 16.18
CA ALA A 44 3.40 -4.47 15.87
C ALA A 44 4.08 -5.20 17.04
N ALA A 45 3.94 -6.52 17.10
CA ALA A 45 4.75 -7.35 17.97
C ALA A 45 6.23 -7.22 17.55
N PRO A 46 7.17 -7.00 18.50
CA PRO A 46 8.57 -6.74 18.15
C PRO A 46 9.23 -7.74 17.19
N PRO A 47 8.98 -9.07 17.28
CA PRO A 47 9.56 -10.03 16.33
C PRO A 47 9.12 -9.84 14.87
N LEU A 48 7.94 -9.27 14.60
CA LEU A 48 7.42 -9.07 13.25
C LEU A 48 8.03 -7.84 12.56
N VAL A 49 8.43 -6.84 13.34
CA VAL A 49 8.82 -5.53 12.83
C VAL A 49 9.95 -5.59 11.80
N PRO A 50 11.05 -6.36 11.98
CA PRO A 50 12.13 -6.40 11.00
C PRO A 50 11.69 -6.91 9.63
N TRP A 51 10.85 -7.94 9.58
CA TRP A 51 10.34 -8.51 8.33
C TRP A 51 9.48 -7.49 7.59
N LEU A 52 8.51 -6.93 8.29
CA LEU A 52 7.59 -5.91 7.77
C LEU A 52 8.34 -4.65 7.32
N THR A 53 9.37 -4.24 8.05
CA THR A 53 10.22 -3.10 7.66
C THR A 53 11.01 -3.40 6.38
N ALA A 54 11.50 -4.63 6.19
CA ALA A 54 12.17 -5.01 4.95
C ALA A 54 11.21 -5.02 3.76
N GLY A 55 9.99 -5.54 3.94
CA GLY A 55 8.94 -5.48 2.91
C GLY A 55 8.56 -4.04 2.53
N LEU A 56 8.34 -3.18 3.52
CA LEU A 56 8.04 -1.77 3.27
C LEU A 56 9.22 -1.01 2.63
N ALA A 57 10.47 -1.36 2.98
CA ALA A 57 11.64 -0.81 2.31
C ALA A 57 11.71 -1.24 0.84
N PHE A 58 11.32 -2.49 0.55
CA PHE A 58 11.25 -3.03 -0.81
C PHE A 58 10.17 -2.34 -1.65
N MET A 59 8.95 -2.15 -1.13
CA MET A 59 7.91 -1.36 -1.81
C MET A 59 8.41 0.04 -2.14
N ASN A 60 8.94 0.76 -1.14
CA ASN A 60 9.56 2.07 -1.32
C ASN A 60 10.68 2.08 -2.37
N ARG A 61 11.36 0.94 -2.62
CA ARG A 61 12.39 0.83 -3.66
C ARG A 61 11.79 0.66 -5.06
N VAL A 62 10.66 -0.05 -5.18
CA VAL A 62 9.90 -0.17 -6.42
C VAL A 62 9.29 1.18 -6.79
N ASP A 63 8.65 1.87 -5.84
CA ASP A 63 8.01 3.17 -6.07
C ASP A 63 9.01 4.23 -6.56
N ASP A 64 10.22 4.28 -5.96
CA ASP A 64 11.33 5.14 -6.41
C ASP A 64 11.63 5.00 -7.91
N VAL A 65 11.52 3.77 -8.42
CA VAL A 65 11.81 3.43 -9.81
C VAL A 65 10.59 3.72 -10.69
N ALA A 66 9.38 3.55 -10.17
CA ALA A 66 8.13 3.80 -10.87
C ALA A 66 7.77 5.29 -10.98
N GLU A 67 8.34 6.17 -10.14
CA GLU A 67 8.02 7.61 -10.13
C GLU A 67 8.84 8.43 -11.15
N THR A 68 10.02 7.95 -11.58
CA THR A 68 10.99 8.77 -12.34
C THR A 68 11.02 8.44 -13.83
N GLY A 69 10.84 9.46 -14.68
CA GLY A 69 10.95 9.34 -16.15
C GLY A 69 9.62 9.11 -16.86
N THR A 70 9.69 8.86 -18.17
CA THR A 70 8.56 8.49 -19.02
C THR A 70 8.04 7.08 -18.70
N PRO A 71 6.81 6.72 -19.12
CA PRO A 71 6.29 5.36 -18.93
C PRO A 71 7.23 4.24 -19.40
N ALA A 72 7.87 4.43 -20.56
CA ALA A 72 8.83 3.45 -21.09
C ALA A 72 10.11 3.34 -20.24
N GLU A 73 10.61 4.46 -19.72
CA GLU A 73 11.78 4.49 -18.83
C GLU A 73 11.46 3.83 -17.48
N ARG A 74 10.29 4.13 -16.90
CA ARG A 74 9.78 3.50 -15.66
C ARG A 74 9.64 1.99 -15.83
N ALA A 75 9.05 1.53 -16.92
CA ALA A 75 8.89 0.11 -17.24
C ALA A 75 10.25 -0.60 -17.39
N ALA A 76 11.18 -0.01 -18.14
CA ALA A 76 12.52 -0.56 -18.34
C ALA A 76 13.32 -0.61 -17.04
N ALA A 77 13.26 0.46 -16.23
CA ALA A 77 13.95 0.53 -14.95
C ALA A 77 13.38 -0.48 -13.93
N THR A 78 12.05 -0.67 -13.94
CA THR A 78 11.37 -1.67 -13.10
C THR A 78 11.74 -3.09 -13.52
N THR A 79 11.79 -3.36 -14.84
CA THR A 79 12.27 -4.64 -15.38
C THR A 79 13.71 -4.93 -14.95
N ALA A 80 14.59 -3.92 -15.01
CA ALA A 80 15.98 -4.06 -14.55
C ALA A 80 16.07 -4.27 -13.03
N LEU A 81 15.18 -3.65 -12.25
CA LEU A 81 15.06 -3.94 -10.82
C LEU A 81 14.58 -5.37 -10.59
N ALA A 82 13.60 -5.86 -11.34
CA ALA A 82 13.08 -7.20 -11.21
C ALA A 82 14.16 -8.28 -11.37
N GLY A 83 15.02 -8.16 -12.39
CA GLY A 83 16.15 -9.08 -12.55
C GLY A 83 17.15 -9.05 -11.38
N ARG A 84 17.39 -7.89 -10.75
CA ARG A 84 18.22 -7.79 -9.54
C ARG A 84 17.54 -8.42 -8.32
N VAL A 85 16.24 -8.27 -8.20
CA VAL A 85 15.45 -8.86 -7.10
C VAL A 85 15.44 -10.38 -7.25
N GLU A 86 15.17 -10.90 -8.44
CA GLU A 86 15.20 -12.33 -8.73
C GLU A 86 16.56 -12.94 -8.38
N ALA A 87 17.66 -12.33 -8.84
CA ALA A 87 19.01 -12.77 -8.50
C ALA A 87 19.28 -12.77 -6.99
N ALA A 88 18.78 -11.76 -6.27
CA ALA A 88 18.91 -11.66 -4.81
C ALA A 88 18.07 -12.71 -4.07
N LEU A 89 16.85 -12.99 -4.53
CA LEU A 89 15.99 -14.04 -3.96
C LEU A 89 16.61 -15.43 -4.18
N ALA A 90 17.17 -15.69 -5.37
CA ALA A 90 17.76 -16.97 -5.72
C ALA A 90 19.08 -17.25 -4.99
N SER A 91 19.98 -16.26 -4.93
CA SER A 91 21.30 -16.42 -4.31
C SER A 91 21.32 -16.14 -2.80
N GLY A 92 20.35 -15.35 -2.32
CA GLY A 92 20.37 -14.79 -0.97
C GLY A 92 21.39 -13.66 -0.77
N ASP A 93 22.02 -13.16 -1.85
CA ASP A 93 23.02 -12.07 -1.80
C ASP A 93 22.75 -10.99 -2.86
N SER A 94 23.27 -9.80 -2.64
CA SER A 94 23.13 -8.64 -3.53
C SER A 94 24.14 -7.56 -3.11
N PRO A 95 24.65 -6.72 -4.02
CA PRO A 95 25.38 -5.52 -3.60
C PRO A 95 24.51 -4.57 -2.75
N ASP A 96 23.18 -4.59 -2.95
CA ASP A 96 22.24 -3.75 -2.20
C ASP A 96 21.86 -4.38 -0.84
N PRO A 97 22.20 -3.75 0.31
CA PRO A 97 21.82 -4.23 1.64
C PRO A 97 20.31 -4.42 1.83
N LEU A 98 19.49 -3.60 1.16
CA LEU A 98 18.04 -3.69 1.23
C LEU A 98 17.56 -4.99 0.61
N LEU A 99 18.05 -5.32 -0.59
CA LEU A 99 17.68 -6.56 -1.28
C LEU A 99 18.16 -7.80 -0.51
N ARG A 100 19.31 -7.74 0.16
CA ARG A 100 19.75 -8.82 1.06
C ARG A 100 18.80 -9.01 2.24
N ALA A 101 18.42 -7.92 2.92
CA ALA A 101 17.47 -7.97 4.03
C ALA A 101 16.10 -8.52 3.59
N TYR A 102 15.60 -8.08 2.43
CA TYR A 102 14.33 -8.55 1.89
C TYR A 102 14.41 -10.02 1.44
N ALA A 103 15.44 -10.44 0.73
CA ALA A 103 15.64 -11.83 0.35
C ALA A 103 15.74 -12.77 1.56
N HIS A 104 16.43 -12.32 2.62
CA HIS A 104 16.46 -13.03 3.89
C HIS A 104 15.06 -13.12 4.53
N ALA A 105 14.26 -12.06 4.49
CA ALA A 105 12.88 -12.06 5.00
C ALA A 105 11.98 -13.03 4.22
N VAL A 106 11.98 -12.95 2.89
CA VAL A 106 11.18 -13.81 2.00
C VAL A 106 11.49 -15.28 2.26
N ARG A 107 12.77 -15.66 2.30
CA ARG A 107 13.19 -17.04 2.57
C ARG A 107 12.82 -17.50 3.97
N THR A 108 13.05 -16.67 5.00
CA THR A 108 12.83 -17.05 6.40
C THR A 108 11.34 -17.15 6.75
N ARG A 109 10.53 -16.26 6.19
CA ARG A 109 9.06 -16.27 6.38
C ARG A 109 8.35 -17.15 5.36
N GLY A 110 9.05 -17.67 4.35
CA GLY A 110 8.48 -18.55 3.34
C GLY A 110 7.48 -17.84 2.41
N LEU A 111 7.61 -16.54 2.17
CA LEU A 111 6.71 -15.82 1.25
C LEU A 111 6.88 -16.38 -0.17
N PRO A 112 5.79 -16.81 -0.85
CA PRO A 112 5.88 -17.27 -2.22
C PRO A 112 6.47 -16.21 -3.15
N GLY A 113 7.54 -16.56 -3.88
CA GLY A 113 8.22 -15.65 -4.80
C GLY A 113 7.31 -15.09 -5.90
N SER A 114 6.24 -15.81 -6.24
CA SER A 114 5.23 -15.36 -7.20
C SER A 114 4.55 -14.04 -6.81
N TRP A 115 4.42 -13.73 -5.51
CA TRP A 115 3.90 -12.42 -5.09
C TRP A 115 4.86 -11.29 -5.45
N VAL A 116 6.16 -11.54 -5.33
CA VAL A 116 7.21 -10.57 -5.67
C VAL A 116 7.26 -10.35 -7.19
N THR A 117 7.27 -11.44 -7.97
CA THR A 117 7.27 -11.36 -9.43
C THR A 117 6.02 -10.65 -9.95
N ARG A 118 4.82 -11.04 -9.48
CA ARG A 118 3.56 -10.42 -9.90
C ARG A 118 3.53 -8.92 -9.59
N PHE A 119 4.02 -8.50 -8.43
CA PHE A 119 4.10 -7.08 -8.07
C PHE A 119 5.03 -6.31 -9.02
N LEU A 120 6.22 -6.83 -9.29
CA LEU A 120 7.19 -6.18 -10.17
C LEU A 120 6.71 -6.13 -11.63
N ASP A 121 6.08 -7.20 -12.11
CA ASP A 121 5.47 -7.24 -13.44
C ASP A 121 4.33 -6.22 -13.55
N GLY A 122 3.45 -6.17 -12.54
CA GLY A 122 2.39 -5.16 -12.44
C GLY A 122 2.93 -3.74 -12.39
N ALA A 123 4.03 -3.50 -11.66
CA ALA A 123 4.67 -2.20 -11.58
C ALA A 123 5.25 -1.78 -12.95
N ALA A 124 5.87 -2.71 -13.67
CA ALA A 124 6.47 -2.46 -14.99
C ALA A 124 5.42 -2.30 -16.11
N THR A 125 4.20 -2.80 -15.90
CA THR A 125 3.13 -2.83 -16.92
C THR A 125 1.97 -1.93 -16.55
N ALA A 126 1.16 -2.35 -15.58
CA ALA A 126 -0.06 -1.68 -15.16
C ALA A 126 0.20 -0.28 -14.57
N GLU A 127 1.17 -0.14 -13.65
CA GLU A 127 1.43 1.15 -12.99
C GLU A 127 2.26 2.11 -13.85
N ALA A 128 3.34 1.62 -14.49
CA ALA A 128 4.26 2.47 -15.24
C ALA A 128 3.59 3.30 -16.35
N ALA A 129 2.50 2.78 -16.94
CA ALA A 129 1.76 3.43 -18.01
C ALA A 129 0.32 3.81 -17.61
N PHE A 130 0.01 3.87 -16.31
CA PHE A 130 -1.34 4.14 -15.83
C PHE A 130 -1.81 5.56 -16.17
N ASP A 131 -2.99 5.67 -16.80
CA ASP A 131 -3.67 6.94 -17.08
C ASP A 131 -5.16 6.98 -16.66
N GLY A 132 -5.71 5.84 -16.23
CA GLY A 132 -7.07 5.70 -15.74
C GLY A 132 -7.73 4.37 -16.12
N PHE A 133 -9.04 4.28 -15.88
CA PHE A 133 -9.83 3.07 -16.15
C PHE A 133 -10.94 3.35 -17.17
N ALA A 134 -11.22 2.41 -18.08
CA ALA A 134 -12.39 2.51 -18.94
C ALA A 134 -13.64 2.09 -18.16
N ALA A 135 -13.57 0.96 -17.46
CA ALA A 135 -14.67 0.36 -16.70
C ALA A 135 -14.20 -0.21 -15.35
N GLU A 136 -15.14 -0.74 -14.57
CA GLU A 136 -14.85 -1.34 -13.26
C GLU A 136 -13.95 -2.58 -13.38
N GLU A 137 -14.07 -3.32 -14.47
CA GLU A 137 -13.25 -4.50 -14.74
C GLU A 137 -11.77 -4.14 -14.87
N ASP A 138 -11.44 -2.97 -15.44
CA ASP A 138 -10.06 -2.49 -15.54
C ASP A 138 -9.50 -2.13 -14.17
N PHE A 139 -10.32 -1.53 -13.29
CA PHE A 139 -9.93 -1.25 -11.91
C PHE A 139 -9.63 -2.55 -11.16
N GLN A 140 -10.51 -3.55 -11.26
CA GLN A 140 -10.28 -4.85 -10.62
C GLN A 140 -9.05 -5.56 -11.18
N ALA A 141 -8.84 -5.52 -12.51
CA ALA A 141 -7.64 -6.06 -13.15
C ALA A 141 -6.35 -5.36 -12.68
N TYR A 142 -6.39 -4.04 -12.47
CA TYR A 142 -5.27 -3.29 -11.91
C TYR A 142 -4.96 -3.71 -10.46
N LEU A 143 -5.99 -3.89 -9.62
CA LEU A 143 -5.78 -4.42 -8.27
C LEU A 143 -5.10 -5.78 -8.31
N ASP A 144 -5.55 -6.66 -9.20
CA ASP A 144 -4.97 -7.99 -9.36
C ASP A 144 -3.56 -7.94 -9.95
N ALA A 145 -3.28 -7.09 -10.93
CA ALA A 145 -1.97 -7.04 -11.55
C ALA A 145 -0.92 -6.44 -10.60
N TYR A 146 -1.27 -5.41 -9.83
CA TYR A 146 -0.29 -4.55 -9.16
C TYR A 146 -0.58 -4.31 -7.68
N ALA A 147 -1.74 -3.74 -7.32
CA ALA A 147 -1.96 -3.25 -5.94
C ALA A 147 -2.00 -4.40 -4.90
N TRP A 148 -2.69 -5.49 -5.22
CA TRP A 148 -2.82 -6.65 -4.33
C TRP A 148 -1.49 -7.38 -4.11
N PRO A 149 -0.74 -7.77 -5.15
CA PRO A 149 0.59 -8.35 -4.93
C PRO A 149 1.55 -7.37 -4.25
N GLY A 150 1.44 -6.05 -4.53
CA GLY A 150 2.20 -5.00 -3.86
C GLY A 150 1.96 -4.94 -2.35
N VAL A 151 0.72 -5.09 -1.88
CA VAL A 151 0.45 -5.20 -0.44
C VAL A 151 0.97 -6.51 0.13
N LEU A 152 0.85 -7.63 -0.60
CA LEU A 152 1.29 -8.94 -0.10
C LEU A 152 2.81 -9.13 -0.03
N VAL A 153 3.61 -8.40 -0.81
CA VAL A 153 5.09 -8.41 -0.65
C VAL A 153 5.54 -7.83 0.71
N PHE A 154 4.67 -7.06 1.37
CA PHE A 154 4.87 -6.54 2.70
C PHE A 154 4.09 -7.32 3.75
N THR A 155 2.76 -7.36 3.65
CA THR A 155 1.90 -7.95 4.68
C THR A 155 1.99 -9.46 4.72
N GLY A 156 2.32 -10.11 3.61
CA GLY A 156 2.50 -11.56 3.53
C GLY A 156 3.65 -12.07 4.40
N LEU A 157 4.63 -11.21 4.74
CA LEU A 157 5.75 -11.56 5.63
C LEU A 157 5.34 -11.76 7.09
N GLN A 158 4.12 -11.36 7.46
CA GLN A 158 3.61 -11.65 8.80
C GLN A 158 3.44 -13.17 8.99
N TYR A 159 3.01 -13.90 7.96
CA TYR A 159 2.68 -15.32 8.02
C TYR A 159 3.92 -16.21 7.83
N GLU A 160 3.93 -17.37 8.49
CA GLU A 160 4.91 -18.43 8.19
C GLU A 160 4.43 -19.26 7.00
N GLY A 161 5.20 -19.28 5.92
CA GLY A 161 4.81 -19.85 4.63
C GLY A 161 4.10 -18.87 3.69
N GLY A 162 4.00 -17.59 4.08
CA GLY A 162 3.18 -16.60 3.37
C GLY A 162 1.67 -16.77 3.60
N PRO A 163 0.84 -15.92 2.99
CA PRO A 163 -0.60 -15.97 3.19
C PRO A 163 -1.20 -17.22 2.53
N ASP A 164 -2.11 -17.90 3.24
CA ASP A 164 -2.99 -18.90 2.64
C ASP A 164 -4.03 -18.26 1.70
N PRO A 165 -4.84 -19.04 0.95
CA PRO A 165 -5.84 -18.49 0.03
C PRO A 165 -6.89 -17.59 0.70
N GLU A 166 -7.31 -17.88 1.92
CA GLU A 166 -8.32 -17.09 2.64
C GLU A 166 -7.74 -15.76 3.11
N GLN A 167 -6.53 -15.80 3.68
CA GLN A 167 -5.76 -14.63 4.07
C GLN A 167 -5.47 -13.73 2.86
N ALA A 168 -5.04 -14.31 1.74
CA ALA A 168 -4.77 -13.57 0.52
C ALA A 168 -6.05 -12.90 -0.01
N ALA A 169 -7.19 -13.61 -0.02
CA ALA A 169 -8.49 -13.05 -0.41
C ALA A 169 -8.97 -11.95 0.55
N GLY A 170 -8.71 -12.08 1.85
CA GLY A 170 -8.95 -11.01 2.84
C GLY A 170 -8.17 -9.75 2.51
N TRP A 171 -6.86 -9.89 2.23
CA TRP A 171 -6.02 -8.77 1.80
C TRP A 171 -6.47 -8.17 0.46
N ARG A 172 -7.00 -8.97 -0.47
CA ARG A 172 -7.56 -8.45 -1.72
C ARG A 172 -8.77 -7.53 -1.50
N ARG A 173 -9.65 -7.86 -0.55
CA ARG A 173 -10.77 -6.99 -0.16
C ARG A 173 -10.28 -5.72 0.53
N PHE A 174 -9.29 -5.85 1.41
CA PHE A 174 -8.65 -4.69 2.05
C PHE A 174 -8.05 -3.73 1.01
N VAL A 175 -7.35 -4.26 0.01
CA VAL A 175 -6.73 -3.49 -1.07
C VAL A 175 -7.76 -2.78 -1.94
N ASP A 176 -8.87 -3.44 -2.27
CA ASP A 176 -9.98 -2.81 -3.00
C ASP A 176 -10.51 -1.58 -2.23
N ALA A 177 -10.78 -1.73 -0.93
CA ALA A 177 -11.21 -0.64 -0.09
C ALA A 177 -10.18 0.50 -0.02
N ALA A 178 -8.92 0.17 0.26
CA ALA A 178 -7.85 1.15 0.38
C ALA A 178 -7.69 1.95 -0.92
N GLN A 179 -7.61 1.27 -2.07
CA GLN A 179 -7.40 1.93 -3.36
C GLN A 179 -8.55 2.87 -3.73
N ARG A 180 -9.81 2.50 -3.43
CA ARG A 180 -10.95 3.39 -3.67
C ARG A 180 -10.92 4.63 -2.80
N VAL A 181 -10.53 4.48 -1.53
CA VAL A 181 -10.43 5.61 -0.61
C VAL A 181 -9.29 6.54 -1.04
N ASP A 182 -8.12 5.98 -1.36
CA ASP A 182 -6.96 6.74 -1.82
C ASP A 182 -7.27 7.52 -3.11
N PHE A 183 -7.85 6.87 -4.14
CA PHE A 183 -8.23 7.55 -5.39
C PHE A 183 -9.27 8.65 -5.22
N LEU A 184 -10.16 8.57 -4.23
CA LEU A 184 -11.07 9.67 -3.93
C LEU A 184 -10.40 10.77 -3.11
N ALA A 185 -9.52 10.40 -2.19
CA ALA A 185 -8.81 11.34 -1.35
C ALA A 185 -7.83 12.19 -2.15
N ASP A 186 -7.15 11.59 -3.12
CA ASP A 186 -6.08 12.22 -3.91
C ASP A 186 -6.55 12.61 -5.32
N LEU A 187 -7.87 12.64 -5.55
CA LEU A 187 -8.47 12.89 -6.86
C LEU A 187 -7.99 14.20 -7.51
N SER A 188 -7.75 15.25 -6.71
CA SER A 188 -7.27 16.53 -7.25
C SER A 188 -5.83 16.42 -7.76
N GLY A 189 -4.95 15.77 -7.00
CA GLY A 189 -3.56 15.49 -7.39
C GLY A 189 -3.50 14.58 -8.61
N ASP A 190 -4.24 13.47 -8.59
CA ASP A 190 -4.32 12.51 -9.69
C ASP A 190 -4.74 13.17 -11.01
N LEU A 191 -5.80 13.99 -10.98
CA LEU A 191 -6.25 14.73 -12.17
C LEU A 191 -5.19 15.72 -12.68
N ALA A 192 -4.45 16.37 -11.78
CA ALA A 192 -3.36 17.29 -12.15
C ALA A 192 -2.18 16.55 -12.83
N GLU A 193 -1.97 15.29 -12.49
CA GLU A 193 -1.00 14.38 -13.15
C GLU A 193 -1.58 13.69 -14.39
N GLY A 194 -2.83 13.97 -14.75
CA GLY A 194 -3.52 13.40 -15.89
C GLY A 194 -4.09 12.00 -15.66
N ARG A 195 -4.08 11.50 -14.41
CA ARG A 195 -4.64 10.21 -13.99
C ARG A 195 -6.13 10.36 -13.69
N LEU A 196 -6.99 9.65 -14.43
CA LEU A 196 -8.42 9.57 -14.13
C LEU A 196 -8.72 8.25 -13.40
N CYS A 197 -8.63 8.29 -12.07
CA CYS A 197 -8.77 7.10 -11.23
C CYS A 197 -10.22 6.64 -10.99
N ILE A 198 -11.21 7.41 -11.45
CA ILE A 198 -12.62 7.00 -11.52
C ILE A 198 -12.89 6.42 -12.93
N PRO A 199 -13.44 5.19 -13.06
CA PRO A 199 -13.67 4.61 -14.38
C PRO A 199 -14.58 5.46 -15.27
N ARG A 200 -14.22 5.60 -16.55
CA ARG A 200 -14.96 6.42 -17.53
C ARG A 200 -16.43 6.03 -17.65
N ALA A 201 -16.75 4.73 -17.59
CA ALA A 201 -18.14 4.27 -17.60
C ALA A 201 -18.98 4.88 -16.46
N ARG A 202 -18.37 5.16 -15.29
CA ARG A 202 -19.05 5.82 -14.16
C ARG A 202 -19.36 7.28 -14.46
N LEU A 203 -18.45 7.96 -15.15
CA LEU A 203 -18.68 9.33 -15.62
C LEU A 203 -19.87 9.36 -16.59
N ASP A 204 -19.91 8.42 -17.55
CA ASP A 204 -20.98 8.30 -18.54
C ASP A 204 -22.36 8.03 -17.89
N GLU A 205 -22.43 7.13 -16.91
CA GLU A 205 -23.66 6.83 -16.14
C GLU A 205 -24.26 8.06 -15.46
N HIS A 206 -23.41 9.01 -15.06
CA HIS A 206 -23.81 10.23 -14.37
C HIS A 206 -23.90 11.45 -15.30
N GLY A 207 -23.61 11.30 -16.60
CA GLY A 207 -23.57 12.41 -17.55
C GLY A 207 -22.50 13.45 -17.22
N VAL A 208 -21.38 13.01 -16.66
CA VAL A 208 -20.23 13.83 -16.26
C VAL A 208 -19.12 13.64 -17.29
N THR A 209 -18.42 14.72 -17.66
CA THR A 209 -17.23 14.62 -18.51
C THR A 209 -15.96 14.70 -17.67
N ARG A 210 -14.84 14.17 -18.19
CA ARG A 210 -13.52 14.34 -17.59
C ARG A 210 -13.19 15.83 -17.32
N ALA A 211 -13.52 16.70 -18.27
CA ALA A 211 -13.32 18.14 -18.15
C ALA A 211 -14.13 18.77 -17.00
N ASP A 212 -15.30 18.23 -16.65
CA ASP A 212 -16.06 18.72 -15.50
C ASP A 212 -15.31 18.46 -14.18
N LEU A 213 -14.62 17.32 -14.08
CA LEU A 213 -13.78 16.97 -12.92
C LEU A 213 -12.49 17.79 -12.89
N GLU A 214 -11.76 17.85 -14.01
CA GLU A 214 -10.50 18.61 -14.12
C GLU A 214 -10.69 20.12 -13.89
N GLN A 215 -11.86 20.67 -14.22
CA GLN A 215 -12.21 22.07 -13.96
C GLN A 215 -12.91 22.28 -12.61
N ALA A 216 -12.99 21.23 -11.77
CA ALA A 216 -13.64 21.24 -10.46
C ALA A 216 -15.06 21.87 -10.47
N ARG A 217 -15.87 21.50 -11.47
CA ARG A 217 -17.23 22.01 -11.63
C ARG A 217 -18.18 21.39 -10.61
N GLU A 218 -18.91 22.22 -9.89
CA GLU A 218 -19.84 21.78 -8.84
C GLU A 218 -21.27 21.62 -9.38
N THR A 219 -21.44 20.76 -10.39
CA THR A 219 -22.77 20.45 -10.92
C THR A 219 -23.48 19.40 -10.06
N PRO A 220 -24.83 19.33 -10.10
CA PRO A 220 -25.56 18.24 -9.46
C PRO A 220 -25.12 16.84 -9.94
N ALA A 221 -24.76 16.71 -11.22
CA ALA A 221 -24.26 15.46 -11.80
C ALA A 221 -22.90 15.05 -11.20
N VAL A 222 -21.95 15.99 -11.09
CA VAL A 222 -20.64 15.74 -10.47
C VAL A 222 -20.81 15.35 -8.99
N ARG A 223 -21.68 16.06 -8.25
CA ARG A 223 -21.98 15.69 -6.86
C ARG A 223 -22.54 14.28 -6.77
N ALA A 224 -23.51 13.92 -7.62
CA ALA A 224 -24.10 12.59 -7.62
C ALA A 224 -23.09 11.48 -7.95
N LEU A 225 -22.14 11.74 -8.87
CA LEU A 225 -21.04 10.82 -9.19
C LEU A 225 -20.14 10.60 -7.97
N LEU A 226 -19.64 11.67 -7.35
CA LEU A 226 -18.72 11.56 -6.22
C LEU A 226 -19.40 10.92 -5.00
N ASP A 227 -20.67 11.24 -4.75
CA ASP A 227 -21.46 10.58 -3.70
C ASP A 227 -21.64 9.08 -3.99
N ALA A 228 -21.77 8.68 -5.27
CA ALA A 228 -21.86 7.28 -5.65
C ALA A 228 -20.54 6.55 -5.45
N GLU A 229 -19.41 7.13 -5.85
CA GLU A 229 -18.09 6.54 -5.64
C GLU A 229 -17.73 6.45 -4.15
N ALA A 230 -18.08 7.45 -3.34
CA ALA A 230 -17.92 7.38 -1.89
C ALA A 230 -18.75 6.24 -1.26
N ARG A 231 -20.00 6.02 -1.71
CA ARG A 231 -20.81 4.86 -1.26
C ARG A 231 -20.18 3.52 -1.67
N ARG A 232 -19.53 3.44 -2.84
CA ARG A 232 -18.80 2.24 -3.28
C ARG A 232 -17.59 1.99 -2.40
N ALA A 233 -16.79 3.02 -2.12
CA ALA A 233 -15.67 2.94 -1.18
C ALA A 233 -16.15 2.51 0.23
N ARG A 234 -17.29 3.03 0.69
CA ARG A 234 -17.89 2.66 1.99
C ARG A 234 -18.30 1.18 2.03
N SER A 235 -18.87 0.68 0.93
CA SER A 235 -19.25 -0.73 0.80
C SER A 235 -18.03 -1.65 0.74
N ALA A 236 -16.98 -1.24 0.02
CA ALA A 236 -15.71 -1.97 -0.01
C ALA A 236 -15.04 -2.01 1.37
N LEU A 237 -15.03 -0.88 2.09
CA LEU A 237 -14.53 -0.81 3.47
C LEU A 237 -15.28 -1.76 4.40
N ALA A 238 -16.61 -1.81 4.32
CA ALA A 238 -17.41 -2.77 5.09
C ALA A 238 -17.07 -4.23 4.75
N ALA A 239 -16.73 -4.53 3.49
CA ALA A 239 -16.32 -5.87 3.05
C ALA A 239 -14.93 -6.29 3.57
N THR A 240 -14.18 -5.38 4.21
CA THR A 240 -12.92 -5.71 4.91
C THR A 240 -13.15 -6.37 6.26
N ASP A 241 -14.40 -6.50 6.70
CA ASP A 241 -14.75 -7.17 7.95
C ASP A 241 -14.11 -8.58 8.03
N GLY A 242 -13.65 -8.94 9.23
CA GLY A 242 -12.90 -10.17 9.48
C GLY A 242 -11.40 -10.15 9.13
N ILE A 243 -10.86 -9.08 8.52
CA ILE A 243 -9.41 -9.03 8.19
C ILE A 243 -8.50 -9.17 9.43
N LEU A 244 -8.97 -8.71 10.60
CA LEU A 244 -8.22 -8.84 11.85
C LEU A 244 -8.09 -10.30 12.29
N ASP A 245 -9.08 -11.14 12.01
CA ASP A 245 -9.04 -12.56 12.35
C ASP A 245 -8.07 -13.32 11.46
N LEU A 246 -7.93 -12.88 10.21
CA LEU A 246 -6.96 -13.39 9.22
C LEU A 246 -5.53 -12.89 9.45
N ALA A 247 -5.31 -11.93 10.34
CA ALA A 247 -4.00 -11.37 10.61
C ALA A 247 -3.30 -12.05 11.78
N GLU A 248 -1.97 -12.09 11.71
CA GLU A 248 -1.13 -12.49 12.83
C GLU A 248 -1.48 -11.66 14.07
N PRO A 249 -1.68 -12.26 15.26
CA PRO A 249 -2.07 -11.53 16.48
C PRO A 249 -1.16 -10.33 16.78
N GLY A 250 0.13 -10.48 16.48
CA GLY A 250 1.12 -9.43 16.65
C GLY A 250 0.94 -8.22 15.73
N LEU A 251 0.25 -8.36 14.60
CA LEU A 251 0.03 -7.28 13.62
C LEU A 251 -1.38 -6.68 13.69
N ARG A 252 -2.36 -7.35 14.31
CA ARG A 252 -3.76 -6.87 14.43
C ARG A 252 -3.90 -5.40 14.85
N PRO A 253 -3.14 -4.86 15.83
CA PRO A 253 -3.27 -3.45 16.20
C PRO A 253 -2.83 -2.47 15.10
N VAL A 254 -1.88 -2.86 14.24
CA VAL A 254 -1.50 -2.05 13.06
C VAL A 254 -2.64 -2.03 12.05
N ILE A 255 -3.22 -3.20 11.75
CA ILE A 255 -4.31 -3.31 10.77
C ILE A 255 -5.56 -2.59 11.27
N ALA A 256 -5.90 -2.71 12.54
CA ALA A 256 -7.00 -1.97 13.14
C ALA A 256 -6.80 -0.45 13.02
N ALA A 257 -5.57 0.04 13.25
CA ALA A 257 -5.24 1.44 13.05
C ALA A 257 -5.36 1.87 11.57
N MET A 258 -4.95 1.02 10.62
CA MET A 258 -5.10 1.28 9.19
C MET A 258 -6.58 1.34 8.77
N THR A 259 -7.41 0.39 9.22
CA THR A 259 -8.85 0.39 8.93
C THR A 259 -9.54 1.63 9.52
N GLU A 260 -9.20 2.02 10.75
CA GLU A 260 -9.75 3.25 11.37
C GLU A 260 -9.33 4.51 10.60
N LEU A 261 -8.08 4.56 10.13
CA LEU A 261 -7.59 5.68 9.33
C LEU A 261 -8.28 5.79 7.98
N MET A 262 -8.44 4.66 7.29
CA MET A 262 -9.18 4.57 6.03
C MET A 262 -10.64 5.02 6.21
N ASP A 263 -11.32 4.56 7.27
CA ASP A 263 -12.68 5.00 7.61
C ASP A 263 -12.75 6.52 7.87
N HIS A 264 -11.77 7.06 8.59
CA HIS A 264 -11.69 8.48 8.87
C HIS A 264 -11.48 9.31 7.59
N GLN A 265 -10.58 8.87 6.72
CA GLN A 265 -10.29 9.56 5.46
C GLN A 265 -11.51 9.54 4.53
N LEU A 266 -12.18 8.40 4.40
CA LEU A 266 -13.42 8.31 3.63
C LEU A 266 -14.52 9.22 4.20
N THR A 267 -14.65 9.29 5.52
CA THR A 267 -15.59 10.22 6.18
C THR A 267 -15.22 11.69 5.92
N ALA A 268 -13.92 12.01 5.85
CA ALA A 268 -13.46 13.34 5.48
C ALA A 268 -13.81 13.67 4.02
N VAL A 269 -13.59 12.72 3.09
CA VAL A 269 -13.97 12.82 1.67
C VAL A 269 -15.47 13.08 1.53
N GLU A 270 -16.32 12.30 2.18
CA GLU A 270 -17.78 12.48 2.16
C GLU A 270 -18.20 13.85 2.70
N ARG A 271 -17.56 14.33 3.77
CA ARG A 271 -17.87 15.63 4.37
C ARG A 271 -17.52 16.80 3.47
N VAL A 272 -16.39 16.73 2.75
CA VAL A 272 -15.97 17.81 1.86
C VAL A 272 -16.65 17.75 0.49
N GLY A 273 -17.12 16.57 0.07
CA GLY A 273 -17.88 16.35 -1.16
C GLY A 273 -17.10 16.83 -2.40
N THR A 274 -17.73 17.67 -3.23
CA THR A 274 -17.13 18.18 -4.48
C THR A 274 -15.82 18.95 -4.29
N ALA A 275 -15.50 19.40 -3.08
CA ALA A 275 -14.24 20.08 -2.80
C ALA A 275 -13.00 19.18 -2.94
N ILE A 276 -13.14 17.84 -2.99
CA ILE A 276 -12.02 16.93 -3.30
C ILE A 276 -11.42 17.15 -4.70
N LEU A 277 -12.15 17.82 -5.61
CA LEU A 277 -11.64 18.18 -6.94
C LEU A 277 -10.68 19.38 -6.92
N ARG A 278 -10.52 20.06 -5.77
CA ARG A 278 -9.68 21.26 -5.64
C ARG A 278 -8.50 21.06 -4.69
N ARG A 279 -8.55 20.03 -3.86
CA ARG A 279 -7.51 19.72 -2.87
C ARG A 279 -7.65 18.27 -2.45
N ASP A 280 -6.50 17.66 -2.20
CA ASP A 280 -6.46 16.32 -1.64
C ASP A 280 -6.94 16.31 -0.18
N THR A 281 -7.49 15.17 0.22
CA THR A 281 -8.03 14.92 1.54
C THR A 281 -7.13 13.96 2.30
N GLY A 282 -6.07 14.50 2.90
CA GLY A 282 -5.20 13.71 3.76
C GLY A 282 -5.83 13.36 5.12
N TYR A 283 -5.21 12.44 5.85
CA TYR A 283 -5.58 12.04 7.21
C TYR A 283 -5.52 13.18 8.25
N GLY A 284 -4.86 14.30 7.93
CA GLY A 284 -4.43 15.30 8.91
C GLY A 284 -3.45 14.72 9.94
N LEU A 285 -3.06 15.51 10.95
CA LEU A 285 -2.13 15.04 12.00
C LEU A 285 -2.86 14.43 13.20
N VAL A 286 -4.09 14.87 13.47
CA VAL A 286 -4.81 14.56 14.72
C VAL A 286 -5.37 13.15 14.72
N ALA A 287 -5.94 12.69 13.60
CA ALA A 287 -6.52 11.36 13.52
C ALA A 287 -5.46 10.25 13.62
N PRO A 288 -4.34 10.28 12.86
CA PRO A 288 -3.24 9.33 13.06
C PRO A 288 -2.72 9.28 14.49
N LEU A 289 -2.53 10.44 15.13
CA LEU A 289 -2.07 10.49 16.52
C LEU A 289 -3.08 9.89 17.50
N ARG A 290 -4.38 10.19 17.36
CA ARG A 290 -5.42 9.63 18.23
C ARG A 290 -5.60 8.13 18.04
N THR A 291 -5.57 7.65 16.80
CA THR A 291 -5.64 6.24 16.47
C THR A 291 -4.44 5.49 17.06
N LEU A 292 -3.22 6.02 16.88
CA LEU A 292 -2.00 5.46 17.48
C LEU A 292 -2.06 5.41 19.01
N LEU A 293 -2.56 6.48 19.65
CA LEU A 293 -2.68 6.54 21.11
C LEU A 293 -3.71 5.54 21.65
N ARG A 294 -4.88 5.41 21.00
CA ARG A 294 -5.93 4.45 21.38
C ARG A 294 -5.47 3.01 21.17
N ALA A 295 -4.89 2.70 20.02
CA ALA A 295 -4.36 1.37 19.72
C ALA A 295 -3.24 0.96 20.69
N ARG A 296 -2.48 1.93 21.21
CA ARG A 296 -1.46 1.68 22.23
C ARG A 296 -2.03 1.52 23.64
N ALA A 297 -3.11 2.21 23.97
CA ALA A 297 -3.74 2.16 25.29
C ALA A 297 -4.60 0.90 25.51
N GLY A 298 -5.07 0.26 24.43
CA GLY A 298 -5.81 -1.00 24.47
C GLY A 298 -4.94 -2.28 24.51
N ARG A 299 -3.63 -2.15 24.76
CA ARG A 299 -2.67 -3.25 24.94
C ARG A 299 -2.28 -3.39 26.41
#